data_AF-A0A290HRK0-F1
#
_entry.id   AF-A0A290HRK0-F1
#
_cell.length_a   1.000
_cell.length_b   1.000
_cell.length_c   1.000
_cell.angle_alpha   90.00
_cell.angle_beta   90.00
_cell.angle_gamma   90.00
#
_symmetry.space_group_name_H-M   'P 1'
#
loop_
_entity.id
_entity.type
_entity.pdbx_description
1 polymer ?
#
loop_
_entity_poly.entity_id
_entity_poly.type
_entity_poly.pdbx_seq_one_letter_code
_entity_poly.pdbx_strand_id
1 'polypeptide(L)'
;MKLQRLFLMGIGVLISASSLFAADFDWMVSLNMRSHEDPYGYRYSLVDRFGVREPDVMVILSSVYDPADAYMIFRLAELTGRPPEYILRVYHERRHRGWGDIAYFLGIRPDAVEYIELRERYDTRYIYHPRGHYEDRRDMPVRRVYVEPRHYERQPEPQHYEHQPEHRDYDRNERKDHNSQHRDKGDDDRRDDGRDRR
;
A
#
# COMPACT_ATOMS: atom_id res chain seq x y z
N MET A 1 53.15 -17.30 -37.45
CA MET A 1 51.68 -17.34 -37.27
C MET A 1 51.19 -18.49 -36.37
N LYS A 2 51.85 -18.79 -35.24
CA LYS A 2 51.40 -19.83 -34.30
C LYS A 2 51.01 -19.28 -32.91
N LEU A 3 51.44 -18.06 -32.58
CA LEU A 3 51.07 -17.39 -31.32
C LEU A 3 49.70 -16.70 -31.34
N GLN A 4 49.22 -16.26 -32.51
CA GLN A 4 47.88 -15.64 -32.63
C GLN A 4 46.73 -16.63 -32.45
N ARG A 5 46.95 -17.93 -32.69
CA ARG A 5 45.92 -18.95 -32.51
C ARG A 5 45.72 -19.36 -31.04
N LEU A 6 46.71 -19.11 -30.18
CA LEU A 6 46.60 -19.35 -28.74
C LEU A 6 45.79 -18.25 -28.03
N PHE A 7 45.80 -17.02 -28.55
CA PHE A 7 44.98 -15.94 -28.00
C PHE A 7 43.48 -16.12 -28.28
N LEU A 8 43.11 -16.73 -29.41
CA LEU A 8 41.71 -17.01 -29.74
C LEU A 8 41.12 -18.22 -29.02
N MET A 9 41.95 -19.09 -28.42
CA MET A 9 41.49 -20.26 -27.68
C MET A 9 41.33 -20.00 -26.16
N GLY A 10 41.91 -18.90 -25.65
CA GLY A 10 41.86 -18.53 -24.23
C GLY A 10 40.71 -17.60 -23.83
N ILE A 11 39.94 -17.08 -24.79
CA ILE A 11 38.86 -16.09 -24.52
C ILE A 11 37.51 -16.78 -24.20
N GLY A 12 37.38 -18.09 -24.45
CA GLY A 12 36.10 -18.81 -24.29
C GLY A 12 35.75 -19.28 -22.88
N VAL A 13 36.60 -19.07 -21.86
CA VAL A 13 36.40 -19.63 -20.50
C VAL A 13 36.17 -18.54 -19.44
N LEU A 14 36.24 -17.26 -19.80
CA LEU A 14 35.91 -16.18 -18.87
C LEU A 14 34.45 -15.75 -19.08
N ILE A 15 33.69 -15.73 -17.98
CA ILE A 15 32.33 -15.19 -17.83
C ILE A 15 31.21 -16.20 -18.11
N SER A 16 31.12 -17.23 -17.28
CA SER A 16 29.84 -17.71 -16.76
C SER A 16 30.05 -18.47 -15.45
N ALA A 17 30.64 -17.78 -14.47
CA ALA A 17 30.19 -18.00 -13.09
C ALA A 17 28.89 -17.21 -12.93
N SER A 18 27.85 -17.62 -13.65
CA SER A 18 26.49 -17.26 -13.31
C SER A 18 26.26 -17.98 -12.00
N SER A 19 26.51 -17.27 -10.91
CA SER A 19 26.32 -17.75 -9.55
C SER A 19 25.01 -18.51 -9.49
N LEU A 20 25.08 -19.75 -9.04
CA LEU A 20 23.96 -20.61 -8.75
C LEU A 20 23.16 -20.01 -7.57
N PHE A 21 22.50 -18.87 -7.77
CA PHE A 21 21.59 -18.23 -6.81
C PHE A 21 20.13 -18.62 -7.08
N ALA A 22 19.88 -19.57 -7.98
CA ALA A 22 18.56 -19.88 -8.51
C ALA A 22 17.67 -20.73 -7.57
N ALA A 23 18.06 -20.96 -6.31
CA ALA A 23 17.30 -21.76 -5.34
C ALA A 23 17.29 -21.20 -3.91
N ASP A 24 17.90 -20.03 -3.68
CA ASP A 24 17.89 -19.42 -2.36
C ASP A 24 16.55 -18.74 -2.13
N PHE A 25 15.82 -19.17 -1.10
CA PHE A 25 14.51 -18.66 -0.70
C PHE A 25 13.33 -19.07 -1.62
N ASP A 26 13.34 -20.28 -2.19
CA ASP A 26 12.22 -20.83 -2.99
C ASP A 26 10.84 -20.70 -2.32
N TRP A 27 10.81 -20.74 -0.99
CA TRP A 27 9.61 -20.58 -0.20
C TRP A 27 8.95 -19.20 -0.35
N MET A 28 9.64 -18.16 -0.86
CA MET A 28 9.09 -16.82 -1.07
C MET A 28 7.90 -16.84 -2.04
N VAL A 29 7.95 -17.69 -3.06
CA VAL A 29 6.83 -17.88 -4.00
C VAL A 29 5.56 -18.29 -3.26
N SER A 30 5.70 -19.16 -2.26
CA SER A 30 4.56 -19.59 -1.44
C SER A 30 3.98 -18.48 -0.57
N LEU A 31 4.80 -17.55 -0.05
CA LEU A 31 4.31 -16.40 0.70
C LEU A 31 3.60 -15.41 -0.22
N ASN A 32 4.14 -15.19 -1.43
CA ASN A 32 3.49 -14.36 -2.43
C ASN A 32 2.11 -14.92 -2.78
N MET A 33 1.99 -16.23 -3.03
CA MET A 33 0.69 -16.87 -3.28
C MET A 33 -0.29 -16.70 -2.12
N ARG A 34 0.14 -16.97 -0.87
CA ARG A 34 -0.70 -16.78 0.32
C ARG A 34 -1.19 -15.33 0.47
N SER A 35 -0.32 -14.36 0.20
CA SER A 35 -0.71 -12.95 0.23
C SER A 35 -1.76 -12.59 -0.82
N HIS A 36 -1.78 -13.28 -1.97
CA HIS A 36 -2.82 -13.07 -2.98
C HIS A 36 -4.13 -13.77 -2.62
N GLU A 37 -4.07 -14.93 -1.98
CA GLU A 37 -5.24 -15.70 -1.53
C GLU A 37 -5.98 -15.00 -0.37
N ASP A 38 -5.22 -14.57 0.64
CA ASP A 38 -5.71 -13.86 1.84
C ASP A 38 -4.71 -12.76 2.26
N PRO A 39 -4.85 -11.55 1.71
CA PRO A 39 -4.00 -10.42 2.08
C PRO A 39 -4.07 -10.06 3.58
N TYR A 40 -5.22 -10.27 4.21
CA TYR A 40 -5.43 -9.94 5.62
C TYR A 40 -4.74 -10.96 6.53
N GLY A 41 -4.98 -12.25 6.29
CA GLY A 41 -4.30 -13.34 7.00
C GLY A 41 -2.78 -13.23 6.88
N TYR A 42 -2.28 -12.92 5.67
CA TYR A 42 -0.86 -12.67 5.48
C TYR A 42 -0.34 -11.48 6.30
N ARG A 43 -1.01 -10.33 6.22
CA ARG A 43 -0.64 -9.12 6.98
C ARG A 43 -0.58 -9.39 8.49
N TYR A 44 -1.60 -10.04 9.05
CA TYR A 44 -1.62 -10.33 10.49
C TYR A 44 -0.62 -11.40 10.90
N SER A 45 -0.26 -12.33 10.01
CA SER A 45 0.82 -13.28 10.28
C SER A 45 2.18 -12.58 10.47
N LEU A 46 2.42 -11.46 9.76
CA LEU A 46 3.62 -10.64 9.95
C LEU A 46 3.57 -9.87 11.27
N VAL A 47 2.41 -9.29 11.60
CA VAL A 47 2.18 -8.61 12.89
C VAL A 47 2.47 -9.55 14.06
N ASP A 48 1.90 -10.75 14.04
CA ASP A 48 2.05 -11.75 15.10
C ASP A 48 3.51 -12.25 15.19
N ARG A 49 4.12 -12.61 14.05
CA ARG A 49 5.47 -13.19 14.04
C ARG A 49 6.53 -12.22 14.53
N PHE A 50 6.47 -10.96 14.13
CA PHE A 50 7.53 -9.99 14.41
C PHE A 50 7.19 -9.05 15.58
N GLY A 51 5.98 -9.13 16.14
CA GLY A 51 5.55 -8.23 17.21
C GLY A 51 5.49 -6.75 16.78
N VAL A 52 5.29 -6.50 15.49
CA VAL A 52 5.27 -5.16 14.89
C VAL A 52 3.82 -4.69 14.76
N ARG A 53 3.58 -3.38 14.92
CA ARG A 53 2.22 -2.84 14.81
C ARG A 53 1.71 -2.95 13.37
N GLU A 54 0.42 -3.21 13.22
CA GLU A 54 -0.22 -3.34 11.90
C GLU A 54 0.05 -2.17 10.93
N PRO A 55 0.02 -0.88 11.35
CA PRO A 55 0.33 0.22 10.44
C PRO A 55 1.75 0.17 9.88
N ASP A 56 2.73 -0.24 10.71
CA ASP A 56 4.13 -0.32 10.30
C ASP A 56 4.34 -1.47 9.29
N VAL A 57 3.62 -2.58 9.48
CA VAL A 57 3.54 -3.68 8.50
C VAL A 57 2.92 -3.22 7.18
N MET A 58 1.84 -2.44 7.23
CA MET A 58 1.21 -1.91 6.01
C MET A 58 2.14 -0.98 5.22
N VAL A 59 2.87 -0.11 5.91
CA VAL A 59 3.86 0.78 5.27
C VAL A 59 4.88 -0.04 4.48
N ILE A 60 5.46 -1.08 5.11
CA ILE A 60 6.44 -1.93 4.44
C ILE A 60 5.82 -2.71 3.29
N LEU A 61 4.65 -3.34 3.49
CA LEU A 61 3.94 -4.07 2.42
C LEU A 61 3.64 -3.19 1.20
N SER A 62 3.32 -1.91 1.41
CA SER A 62 3.06 -0.95 0.32
C SER A 62 4.34 -0.44 -0.36
N SER A 63 5.51 -0.68 0.23
CA SER A 63 6.80 -0.15 -0.24
C SER A 63 7.65 -1.21 -0.95
N VAL A 64 7.26 -2.48 -0.89
CA VAL A 64 8.00 -3.58 -1.52
C VAL A 64 7.40 -3.97 -2.87
N TYR A 65 8.21 -4.65 -3.71
CA TYR A 65 7.76 -5.15 -4.99
C TYR A 65 6.86 -6.39 -4.84
N ASP A 66 7.32 -7.38 -4.07
CA ASP A 66 6.56 -8.59 -3.77
C ASP A 66 6.22 -8.69 -2.28
N PRO A 67 5.05 -9.25 -1.89
CA PRO A 67 4.71 -9.40 -0.48
C PRO A 67 5.76 -10.12 0.37
N ALA A 68 6.38 -11.18 -0.16
CA ALA A 68 7.44 -11.93 0.52
C ALA A 68 8.68 -11.08 0.84
N ASP A 69 8.94 -10.00 0.11
CA ASP A 69 10.01 -9.06 0.42
C ASP A 69 9.76 -8.36 1.77
N ALA A 70 8.50 -8.11 2.14
CA ALA A 70 8.17 -7.54 3.45
C ALA A 70 8.58 -8.48 4.58
N TYR A 71 8.34 -9.79 4.43
CA TYR A 71 8.84 -10.79 5.38
C TYR A 71 10.37 -10.74 5.48
N MET A 72 11.08 -10.65 4.35
CA MET A 72 12.54 -10.55 4.34
C MET A 72 13.03 -9.30 5.07
N ILE A 73 12.37 -8.15 4.87
CA ILE A 73 12.70 -6.91 5.59
C ILE A 73 12.60 -7.12 7.10
N PHE A 74 11.50 -7.69 7.60
CA PHE A 74 11.34 -7.93 9.04
C PHE A 74 12.29 -8.98 9.58
N ARG A 75 12.53 -10.06 8.84
CA ARG A 75 13.41 -11.13 9.28
C ARG A 75 14.87 -10.69 9.33
N LEU A 76 15.34 -9.92 8.35
CA LEU A 76 16.69 -9.36 8.39
C LEU A 76 16.81 -8.25 9.45
N ALA A 77 15.75 -7.50 9.75
CA ALA A 77 15.71 -6.57 10.87
C ALA A 77 15.93 -7.30 12.21
N GLU A 78 15.22 -8.41 12.43
CA GLU A 78 15.39 -9.29 13.60
C GLU A 78 16.81 -9.84 13.71
N LEU A 79 17.36 -10.40 12.62
CA LEU A 79 18.71 -10.98 12.61
C LEU A 79 19.82 -9.95 12.84
N THR A 80 19.61 -8.69 12.44
CA THR A 80 20.63 -7.63 12.54
C THR A 80 20.44 -6.72 13.74
N GLY A 81 19.31 -6.82 14.44
CA GLY A 81 18.92 -5.88 15.49
C GLY A 81 18.70 -4.45 14.99
N ARG A 82 18.44 -4.26 13.68
CA ARG A 82 18.23 -2.94 13.06
C ARG A 82 16.75 -2.69 12.82
N PRO A 83 16.31 -1.42 12.76
CA PRO A 83 14.91 -1.11 12.48
C PRO A 83 14.51 -1.56 11.07
N PRO A 84 13.27 -2.07 10.85
CA PRO A 84 12.78 -2.50 9.53
C PRO A 84 12.93 -1.42 8.44
N GLU A 85 12.79 -0.14 8.79
CA GLU A 85 12.94 0.99 7.88
C GLU A 85 14.37 1.11 7.33
N TYR A 86 15.38 0.76 8.15
CA TYR A 86 16.77 0.71 7.69
C TYR A 86 16.94 -0.39 6.64
N ILE A 87 16.34 -1.56 6.87
CA ILE A 87 16.41 -2.69 5.94
C ILE A 87 15.66 -2.37 4.64
N LEU A 88 14.49 -1.73 4.72
CA LEU A 88 13.73 -1.26 3.57
C LEU A 88 14.55 -0.28 2.70
N ARG A 89 15.28 0.65 3.32
CA ARG A 89 16.19 1.54 2.57
C ARG A 89 17.28 0.76 1.83
N VAL A 90 17.94 -0.19 2.50
CA VAL A 90 18.95 -1.04 1.89
C VAL A 90 18.37 -1.87 0.74
N TYR A 91 17.16 -2.41 0.92
CA TYR A 91 16.42 -3.09 -0.14
C TYR A 91 16.23 -2.18 -1.36
N HIS A 92 15.75 -0.96 -1.19
CA HIS A 92 15.58 -0.04 -2.33
C HIS A 92 16.89 0.25 -3.08
N GLU A 93 18.00 0.41 -2.36
CA GLU A 93 19.33 0.65 -2.95
C GLU A 93 19.88 -0.59 -3.69
N ARG A 94 19.53 -1.80 -3.25
CA ARG A 94 20.20 -3.04 -3.65
C ARG A 94 19.30 -4.14 -4.20
N ARG A 95 18.00 -3.89 -4.41
CA ARG A 95 16.99 -4.90 -4.80
C ARG A 95 17.38 -5.80 -5.98
N HIS A 96 18.16 -5.27 -6.93
CA HIS A 96 18.62 -6.02 -8.11
C HIS A 96 19.76 -7.01 -7.82
N ARG A 97 20.31 -7.03 -6.60
CA ARG A 97 21.37 -7.95 -6.16
C ARG A 97 20.81 -9.24 -5.54
N GLY A 98 19.54 -9.24 -5.16
CA GLY A 98 18.93 -10.37 -4.45
C GLY A 98 19.18 -10.35 -2.94
N TRP A 99 18.45 -11.21 -2.23
CA TRP A 99 18.39 -11.20 -0.77
C TRP A 99 19.68 -11.67 -0.09
N GLY A 100 20.43 -12.59 -0.71
CA GLY A 100 21.69 -13.04 -0.15
C GLY A 100 22.76 -11.95 -0.11
N ASP A 101 22.87 -11.15 -1.17
CA ASP A 101 23.73 -9.98 -1.22
C ASP A 101 23.31 -8.90 -0.21
N ILE A 102 22.00 -8.69 -0.03
CA ILE A 102 21.48 -7.75 0.98
C ILE A 102 21.85 -8.24 2.38
N ALA A 103 21.63 -9.51 2.69
CA ALA A 103 21.97 -10.10 3.99
C ALA A 103 23.48 -9.99 4.28
N TYR A 104 24.32 -10.32 3.29
CA TYR A 104 25.77 -10.17 3.39
C TYR A 104 26.19 -8.71 3.64
N PHE A 105 25.61 -7.76 2.88
CA PHE A 105 25.87 -6.33 3.07
C PHE A 105 25.47 -5.83 4.47
N LEU A 106 24.42 -6.41 5.05
CA LEU A 106 23.98 -6.10 6.41
C LEU A 106 24.87 -6.73 7.50
N GLY A 107 25.88 -7.52 7.12
CA GLY A 107 26.80 -8.19 8.03
C GLY A 107 26.30 -9.55 8.53
N ILE A 108 25.24 -10.10 7.95
CA ILE A 108 24.80 -11.46 8.27
C ILE A 108 25.75 -12.43 7.59
N ARG A 109 26.34 -13.33 8.37
CA ARG A 109 27.28 -14.31 7.84
C ARG A 109 26.53 -15.41 7.09
N PRO A 110 27.03 -15.86 5.92
CA PRO A 110 26.38 -16.91 5.14
C PRO A 110 26.42 -18.28 5.83
N ASP A 111 27.32 -18.47 6.81
CA ASP A 111 27.45 -19.68 7.61
C ASP A 111 26.77 -19.59 8.99
N ALA A 112 26.08 -18.48 9.28
CA ALA A 112 25.25 -18.37 10.48
C ALA A 112 24.08 -19.36 10.38
N VAL A 113 23.80 -20.08 11.47
CA VAL A 113 22.74 -21.08 11.53
C VAL A 113 21.40 -20.45 11.17
N GLU A 114 21.12 -19.27 11.72
CA GLU A 114 19.87 -18.54 11.52
C GLU A 114 19.67 -18.10 10.06
N TYR A 115 20.76 -17.85 9.32
CA TYR A 115 20.72 -17.52 7.90
C TYR A 115 20.57 -18.76 7.03
N ILE A 116 21.23 -19.87 7.38
CA ILE A 116 21.01 -21.17 6.73
C ILE A 116 19.53 -21.57 6.89
N GLU A 117 18.97 -21.45 8.09
CA GLU A 117 17.56 -21.73 8.33
C GLU A 117 16.64 -20.82 7.50
N LEU A 118 16.98 -19.53 7.39
CA LEU A 118 16.21 -18.58 6.59
C LEU A 118 16.18 -18.94 5.10
N ARG A 119 17.28 -19.46 4.55
CA ARG A 119 17.33 -19.89 3.15
C ARG A 119 16.36 -21.03 2.88
N GLU A 120 16.22 -21.94 3.83
CA GLU A 120 15.39 -23.14 3.70
C GLU A 120 13.90 -22.90 4.00
N ARG A 121 13.57 -21.98 4.92
CA ARG A 121 12.18 -21.80 5.36
C ARG A 121 11.85 -20.39 5.89
N TYR A 122 10.56 -20.05 5.81
CA TYR A 122 9.94 -19.01 6.62
C TYR A 122 9.20 -19.64 7.82
N ASP A 123 8.92 -18.83 8.84
CA ASP A 123 8.33 -19.31 10.11
C ASP A 123 7.06 -18.55 10.54
N THR A 124 6.39 -17.85 9.62
CA THR A 124 5.07 -17.25 9.89
C THR A 124 4.00 -18.32 10.07
N ARG A 125 3.24 -18.24 11.17
CA ARG A 125 2.02 -19.04 11.33
C ARG A 125 0.88 -18.40 10.53
N TYR A 126 0.45 -19.06 9.46
CA TYR A 126 -0.72 -18.62 8.71
C TYR A 126 -1.99 -19.01 9.45
N ILE A 127 -2.73 -17.99 9.92
CA ILE A 127 -4.05 -18.16 10.51
C ILE A 127 -5.05 -17.72 9.45
N TYR A 128 -5.85 -18.66 8.93
CA TYR A 128 -6.92 -18.32 8.00
C TYR A 128 -7.94 -17.45 8.74
N HIS A 129 -8.16 -16.23 8.22
CA HIS A 129 -9.20 -15.37 8.73
C HIS A 129 -10.33 -15.34 7.69
N PRO A 130 -11.51 -15.91 7.99
CA PRO A 130 -12.65 -15.81 7.09
C PRO A 130 -12.93 -14.33 6.80
N ARG A 131 -13.07 -13.99 5.51
CA ARG A 131 -13.21 -12.61 4.98
C ARG A 131 -14.30 -11.75 5.65
N GLY A 132 -15.17 -12.32 6.48
CA GLY A 132 -16.33 -11.65 7.09
C GLY A 132 -16.08 -10.82 8.35
N HIS A 133 -14.88 -10.78 8.93
CA HIS A 133 -14.66 -10.08 10.22
C HIS A 133 -13.91 -8.75 10.15
N TYR A 134 -13.66 -8.22 8.94
CA TYR A 134 -12.97 -6.93 8.76
C TYR A 134 -13.86 -5.76 8.34
N GLU A 135 -15.07 -6.05 7.82
CA GLU A 135 -16.06 -5.01 7.52
C GLU A 135 -16.68 -4.40 8.81
N ASP A 136 -16.53 -5.10 9.94
CA ASP A 136 -17.02 -4.71 11.27
C ASP A 136 -15.98 -3.96 12.12
N ARG A 137 -14.93 -3.39 11.49
CA ARG A 137 -13.98 -2.47 12.14
C ARG A 137 -14.31 -1.00 11.93
N ARG A 138 -15.59 -0.66 11.70
CA ARG A 138 -16.07 0.69 12.01
C ARG A 138 -16.11 0.97 13.52
N ASP A 139 -15.99 -0.08 14.34
CA ASP A 139 -16.05 -0.01 15.81
C ASP A 139 -14.76 -0.38 16.55
N MET A 140 -13.60 -0.54 15.87
CA MET A 140 -12.33 -0.56 16.60
C MET A 140 -11.93 0.87 16.97
N PRO A 141 -11.59 1.15 18.25
CA PRO A 141 -11.16 2.48 18.65
C PRO A 141 -9.88 2.82 17.90
N VAL A 142 -10.00 3.63 16.85
CA VAL A 142 -8.92 4.44 16.33
C VAL A 142 -8.44 5.25 17.53
N ARG A 143 -7.34 4.83 18.16
CA ARG A 143 -6.69 5.65 19.17
C ARG A 143 -6.27 6.93 18.46
N ARG A 144 -7.09 7.98 18.59
CA ARG A 144 -6.77 9.34 18.15
C ARG A 144 -5.42 9.68 18.75
N VAL A 145 -4.38 9.66 17.94
CA VAL A 145 -3.18 10.42 18.24
C VAL A 145 -3.65 11.86 18.14
N TYR A 146 -3.85 12.52 19.29
CA TYR A 146 -4.07 13.96 19.32
C TYR A 146 -2.84 14.60 18.67
N VAL A 147 -2.97 15.01 17.42
CA VAL A 147 -2.11 16.03 16.85
C VAL A 147 -2.82 17.34 17.14
N GLU A 148 -2.35 18.05 18.14
CA GLU A 148 -2.79 19.40 18.44
C GLU A 148 -2.62 20.27 17.18
N PRO A 149 -3.69 20.86 16.62
CA PRO A 149 -3.57 21.68 15.43
C PRO A 149 -2.69 22.89 15.76
N ARG A 150 -1.54 23.03 15.10
CA ARG A 150 -0.78 24.27 15.16
C ARG A 150 -1.67 25.40 14.63
N HIS A 151 -1.98 26.35 15.49
CA HIS A 151 -2.66 27.59 15.09
C HIS A 151 -1.74 28.31 14.09
N TYR A 152 -2.15 28.34 12.82
CA TYR A 152 -1.55 29.25 11.86
C TYR A 152 -2.06 30.65 12.18
N GLU A 153 -1.15 31.53 12.56
CA GLU A 153 -1.41 32.94 12.79
C GLU A 153 -1.94 33.56 11.49
N ARG A 154 -3.19 34.04 11.54
CA ARG A 154 -3.91 34.61 10.41
C ARG A 154 -3.24 35.94 10.01
N GLN A 155 -2.56 35.98 8.87
CA GLN A 155 -2.16 37.25 8.26
C GLN A 155 -3.42 38.08 7.92
N PRO A 156 -3.47 39.39 8.22
CA PRO A 156 -4.65 40.20 7.91
C PRO A 156 -4.79 40.42 6.40
N GLU A 157 -6.01 40.23 5.89
CA GLU A 157 -6.34 40.45 4.48
C GLU A 157 -6.23 41.94 4.06
N PRO A 158 -5.85 42.25 2.81
CA PRO A 158 -5.89 43.61 2.28
C PRO A 158 -7.33 44.13 2.18
N GLN A 159 -7.56 45.34 2.71
CA GLN A 159 -8.87 46.02 2.62
C GLN A 159 -9.19 46.36 1.16
N HIS A 160 -10.21 45.72 0.60
CA HIS A 160 -10.78 46.11 -0.69
C HIS A 160 -11.66 47.35 -0.49
N TYR A 161 -11.25 48.47 -1.10
CA TYR A 161 -12.00 49.72 -1.10
C TYR A 161 -13.26 49.60 -1.95
N GLU A 162 -14.39 49.95 -1.34
CA GLU A 162 -15.73 49.98 -1.90
C GLU A 162 -15.86 51.10 -2.95
N HIS A 163 -16.13 50.75 -4.21
CA HIS A 163 -16.46 51.71 -5.27
C HIS A 163 -17.98 51.85 -5.35
N GLN A 164 -18.47 53.04 -4.97
CA GLN A 164 -19.88 53.42 -5.03
C GLN A 164 -20.24 53.83 -6.47
N PRO A 165 -21.26 53.23 -7.13
CA PRO A 165 -21.68 53.68 -8.44
C PRO A 165 -22.61 54.90 -8.36
N GLU A 166 -22.29 55.93 -9.13
CA GLU A 166 -23.07 57.16 -9.28
C GLU A 166 -24.47 56.91 -9.85
N HIS A 167 -25.46 57.57 -9.24
CA HIS A 167 -26.86 57.61 -9.66
C HIS A 167 -27.01 58.24 -11.04
N ARG A 168 -27.79 57.57 -11.91
CA ARG A 168 -28.36 58.20 -13.12
C ARG A 168 -29.85 57.89 -13.20
N ASP A 169 -30.62 58.95 -13.01
CA ASP A 169 -32.07 59.00 -13.11
C ASP A 169 -32.55 58.73 -14.55
N TYR A 170 -33.53 57.85 -14.68
CA TYR A 170 -34.52 57.91 -15.75
C TYR A 170 -35.90 57.54 -15.18
N ASP A 171 -36.69 58.56 -14.89
CA ASP A 171 -38.15 58.49 -14.83
C ASP A 171 -38.72 58.07 -16.19
N ARG A 172 -39.79 57.24 -16.19
CA ARG A 172 -41.05 57.46 -16.93
C ARG A 172 -41.91 56.19 -17.06
N ASN A 173 -42.97 56.17 -16.25
CA ASN A 173 -44.36 55.79 -16.54
C ASN A 173 -44.77 54.35 -16.92
N GLU A 174 -45.44 53.72 -15.93
CA GLU A 174 -46.90 53.43 -15.90
C GLU A 174 -47.47 52.18 -16.62
N ARG A 175 -48.35 51.47 -15.86
CA ARG A 175 -49.42 50.50 -16.23
C ARG A 175 -49.04 49.02 -16.25
N LYS A 176 -49.83 48.04 -15.77
CA LYS A 176 -50.99 47.91 -14.86
C LYS A 176 -51.34 46.40 -14.88
N ASP A 177 -51.83 45.89 -13.75
CA ASP A 177 -52.86 44.84 -13.63
C ASP A 177 -52.55 43.33 -13.78
N HIS A 178 -52.78 42.62 -12.65
CA HIS A 178 -53.43 41.30 -12.43
C HIS A 178 -52.95 40.05 -13.22
N ASN A 179 -52.75 38.87 -12.64
CA ASN A 179 -53.72 38.07 -11.90
C ASN A 179 -53.09 36.75 -11.38
N SER A 180 -53.68 36.18 -10.33
CA SER A 180 -53.38 34.85 -9.77
C SER A 180 -54.53 33.88 -10.05
N GLN A 181 -54.28 32.57 -9.85
CA GLN A 181 -55.22 31.45 -9.67
C GLN A 181 -55.72 30.69 -10.90
N HIS A 182 -55.49 29.36 -10.93
CA HIS A 182 -56.49 28.28 -10.73
C HIS A 182 -55.83 26.89 -10.98
N ARG A 183 -55.86 25.95 -10.00
CA ARG A 183 -56.70 24.72 -9.89
C ARG A 183 -56.37 23.61 -10.92
N ASP A 184 -56.51 22.31 -10.70
CA ASP A 184 -56.83 21.38 -9.60
C ASP A 184 -56.61 19.96 -10.20
N LYS A 185 -56.37 18.96 -9.34
CA LYS A 185 -56.78 17.54 -9.40
C LYS A 185 -56.61 16.67 -10.66
N GLY A 186 -56.08 15.48 -10.41
CA GLY A 186 -56.32 14.26 -11.18
C GLY A 186 -55.84 13.01 -10.42
N ASP A 187 -56.62 12.58 -9.42
CA ASP A 187 -56.64 11.18 -8.98
C ASP A 187 -57.57 10.40 -9.92
N ASP A 188 -57.16 9.21 -10.38
CA ASP A 188 -58.09 8.11 -10.69
C ASP A 188 -57.35 6.77 -10.94
N ASP A 189 -57.48 5.90 -9.93
CA ASP A 189 -57.64 4.45 -9.88
C ASP A 189 -57.66 3.58 -11.16
N ARG A 190 -57.03 2.39 -11.06
CA ARG A 190 -57.59 1.01 -11.26
C ARG A 190 -56.44 -0.02 -11.31
N ARG A 191 -56.30 -0.89 -10.29
CA ARG A 191 -56.80 -2.29 -10.21
C ARG A 191 -56.40 -3.17 -11.39
N ASP A 192 -55.56 -4.18 -11.15
CA ASP A 192 -55.92 -5.57 -11.50
C ASP A 192 -55.14 -6.58 -10.64
N ASP A 193 -55.87 -7.58 -10.20
CA ASP A 193 -55.60 -8.63 -9.25
C ASP A 193 -55.51 -9.96 -10.01
N GLY A 194 -54.40 -10.68 -9.87
CA GLY A 194 -54.20 -11.93 -10.62
C GLY A 194 -53.34 -12.94 -9.88
N ARG A 195 -53.99 -13.72 -9.01
CA ARG A 195 -53.53 -15.03 -8.55
C ARG A 195 -53.41 -16.00 -9.73
N ASP A 196 -52.34 -16.77 -9.76
CA ASP A 196 -52.29 -18.22 -10.07
C ASP A 196 -50.93 -18.72 -9.57
N ARG A 197 -50.75 -19.64 -8.59
CA ARG A 197 -51.20 -21.03 -8.43
C ARG A 197 -50.84 -21.96 -9.59
N ARG A 198 -49.60 -22.45 -9.61
CA ARG A 198 -49.25 -23.87 -9.35
C ARG A 198 -47.74 -24.09 -9.42
#